data_AF-G8NZS2-F1
#
_entry.id   AF-G8NZS2-F1
#
_cell.length_a   1.000
_cell.length_b   1.000
_cell.length_c   1.000
_cell.angle_alpha   90.00
_cell.angle_beta   90.00
_cell.angle_gamma   90.00
#
_symmetry.space_group_name_H-M   'P 1'
#
loop_
_entity.id
_entity.type
_entity.pdbx_description
1 polymer ?
#
loop_
_entity_poly.entity_id
_entity_poly.type
_entity_poly.pdbx_seq_one_letter_code
_entity_poly.pdbx_strand_id
1 'polypeptide(L)'
;MASFKTIRRLLIAAVLAVPVALLPTAQAHAGVFISVGFAPPVLPVYAQPLCPGDGYIWTPGYWAYNEDGGYYWVPGVWVQPPTVGYLWTPAYWGWENGAYLFHGGYWGPHVGFYGGINYGFGYGGVGFEGGYWNHGAFFYNRSVANLGGVRVTNVYVRNVTIVNHSNVAFNGGHGGIEARPSAQEAQFAHEQHVEATHEQAEHQNFAAQNRSQFASVNHGRPGVSAAASPAAFHANPTGASHFGGNQNNAGVHNNTALAHPTPEARTQPEATQHTQAQARTQPAANTQSHAAPHANNQAHGEKR
;
A
#
# COMPACT_ATOMS: atom_id res chain seq x y z
N MET A 1 -59.10 60.70 9.71
CA MET A 1 -59.60 60.57 11.10
C MET A 1 -60.24 59.18 11.25
N ALA A 2 -59.78 58.42 12.27
CA ALA A 2 -60.28 57.16 12.88
C ALA A 2 -60.72 56.00 11.94
N SER A 3 -60.00 54.88 11.78
CA SER A 3 -59.64 53.80 12.74
C SER A 3 -60.83 53.05 13.36
N PHE A 4 -61.04 51.80 12.93
CA PHE A 4 -61.59 50.72 13.76
C PHE A 4 -60.83 49.41 13.55
N LYS A 5 -60.53 48.77 14.69
CA LYS A 5 -59.68 47.59 14.90
C LYS A 5 -60.49 46.29 14.79
N THR A 6 -59.87 45.28 14.16
CA THR A 6 -59.74 43.86 14.57
C THR A 6 -61.00 42.98 14.70
N ILE A 7 -60.99 41.76 14.10
CA ILE A 7 -61.17 40.44 14.79
C ILE A 7 -61.33 39.24 13.80
N ARG A 8 -60.45 38.22 13.99
CA ARG A 8 -60.60 36.74 13.80
C ARG A 8 -60.93 36.19 12.40
N ARG A 9 -60.39 35.06 11.88
CA ARG A 9 -59.75 33.84 12.44
C ARG A 9 -59.08 33.07 11.27
N LEU A 10 -57.93 32.44 11.57
CA LEU A 10 -57.41 31.14 11.07
C LEU A 10 -57.50 30.79 9.57
N LEU A 11 -56.38 30.39 8.96
CA LEU A 11 -56.12 28.99 8.58
C LEU A 11 -54.74 28.82 7.88
N ILE A 12 -53.98 27.86 8.42
CA ILE A 12 -53.10 26.90 7.73
C ILE A 12 -51.70 27.36 7.31
N ALA A 13 -50.73 26.87 8.11
CA ALA A 13 -49.35 26.62 7.73
C ALA A 13 -49.26 25.57 6.62
N ALA A 14 -48.40 25.78 5.61
CA ALA A 14 -47.83 24.68 4.82
C ALA A 14 -46.68 25.18 3.92
N VAL A 15 -45.48 24.68 4.24
CA VAL A 15 -44.39 24.34 3.31
C VAL A 15 -43.63 25.50 2.65
N LEU A 16 -42.61 25.98 3.37
CA LEU A 16 -41.36 26.44 2.77
C LEU A 16 -40.72 25.22 2.07
N ALA A 17 -41.02 25.04 0.79
CA ALA A 17 -40.27 24.12 -0.07
C ALA A 17 -38.89 24.75 -0.30
N VAL A 18 -37.89 24.30 0.45
CA VAL A 18 -36.48 24.48 0.08
C VAL A 18 -36.19 23.42 -0.98
N PRO A 19 -35.94 23.74 -2.25
CA PRO A 19 -35.30 22.81 -3.15
C PRO A 19 -33.86 22.72 -2.65
N VAL A 20 -33.53 21.58 -2.03
CA VAL A 20 -32.16 21.14 -1.79
C VAL A 20 -31.44 21.27 -3.14
N ALA A 21 -30.44 22.15 -3.20
CA ALA A 21 -29.57 22.24 -4.35
C ALA A 21 -28.90 20.88 -4.53
N LEU A 22 -29.31 20.16 -5.57
CA LEU A 22 -28.58 19.01 -6.09
C LEU A 22 -27.22 19.54 -6.56
N LEU A 23 -26.22 19.47 -5.69
CA LEU A 23 -24.84 19.57 -6.12
C LEU A 23 -24.62 18.42 -7.12
N PRO A 24 -24.10 18.69 -8.32
CA PRO A 24 -23.67 17.61 -9.20
C PRO A 24 -22.55 16.86 -8.47
N THR A 25 -22.83 15.65 -8.01
CA THR A 25 -21.77 14.71 -7.65
C THR A 25 -21.07 14.41 -8.96
N ALA A 26 -19.91 15.04 -9.17
CA ALA A 26 -19.03 14.67 -10.27
C ALA A 26 -18.71 13.19 -10.09
N GLN A 27 -19.38 12.35 -10.88
CA GLN A 27 -19.03 10.94 -10.97
C GLN A 27 -17.65 10.92 -11.63
N ALA A 28 -16.61 10.76 -10.81
CA ALA A 28 -15.27 10.48 -11.27
C ALA A 28 -15.31 9.13 -11.98
N HIS A 29 -15.42 9.16 -13.31
CA HIS A 29 -15.15 7.99 -14.12
C HIS A 29 -13.62 7.91 -14.22
N ALA A 30 -13.02 6.84 -13.71
CA ALA A 30 -11.63 6.48 -14.00
C ALA A 30 -11.52 6.26 -15.51
N GLY A 31 -11.35 7.35 -16.25
CA GLY A 31 -11.27 7.35 -17.70
C GLY A 31 -9.96 6.73 -18.11
N VAL A 32 -10.00 5.87 -19.12
CA VAL A 32 -8.80 5.55 -19.87
C VAL A 32 -8.46 6.79 -20.69
N PHE A 33 -7.32 7.41 -20.42
CA PHE A 33 -6.95 8.68 -21.07
C PHE A 33 -5.90 8.53 -22.18
N ILE A 34 -5.16 7.40 -22.22
CA ILE A 34 -4.06 7.20 -23.17
C ILE A 34 -4.02 5.73 -23.60
N SER A 35 -3.80 5.49 -24.90
CA SER A 35 -3.60 4.17 -25.50
C SER A 35 -2.26 4.11 -26.27
N VAL A 36 -1.43 3.10 -25.98
CA VAL A 36 -0.07 2.97 -26.53
C VAL A 36 0.14 1.56 -27.09
N GLY A 37 0.85 1.43 -28.22
CA GLY A 37 1.06 0.15 -28.90
C GLY A 37 2.19 -0.73 -28.35
N PHE A 38 2.98 -0.25 -27.39
CA PHE A 38 4.12 -0.96 -26.81
C PHE A 38 4.15 -0.79 -25.28
N ALA A 39 4.71 -1.77 -24.58
CA ALA A 39 4.65 -1.85 -23.12
C ALA A 39 5.43 -0.73 -22.43
N PRO A 40 4.99 -0.27 -21.24
CA PRO A 40 5.83 0.58 -20.40
C PRO A 40 7.11 -0.17 -19.98
N PRO A 41 8.23 0.54 -19.73
CA PRO A 41 9.40 -0.06 -19.11
C PRO A 41 9.06 -0.70 -17.75
N VAL A 42 9.91 -1.61 -17.29
CA VAL A 42 9.80 -2.14 -15.92
C VAL A 42 9.88 -1.02 -14.88
N LEU A 43 9.29 -1.23 -13.71
CA LEU A 43 9.35 -0.29 -12.61
C LEU A 43 10.80 -0.09 -12.15
N PRO A 44 11.26 1.16 -12.03
CA PRO A 44 12.52 1.50 -11.36
C PRO A 44 12.51 1.01 -9.91
N VAL A 45 13.66 0.51 -9.45
CA VAL A 45 13.88 0.23 -8.03
C VAL A 45 14.47 1.46 -7.37
N TYR A 46 13.82 1.96 -6.33
CA TYR A 46 14.27 3.12 -5.58
C TYR A 46 13.92 2.98 -4.10
N ALA A 47 14.48 3.84 -3.26
CA ALA A 47 14.13 3.92 -1.84
C ALA A 47 13.07 5.00 -1.61
N GLN A 48 12.13 4.74 -0.69
CA GLN A 48 11.18 5.76 -0.27
C GLN A 48 11.90 6.84 0.56
N PRO A 49 11.76 8.12 0.20
CA PRO A 49 12.32 9.22 0.99
C PRO A 49 11.61 9.36 2.33
N LEU A 50 12.23 10.10 3.26
CA LEU A 50 11.65 10.36 4.56
C LEU A 50 10.28 11.02 4.42
N CYS A 51 9.30 10.51 5.18
CA CYS A 51 7.99 11.12 5.31
C CYS A 51 8.14 12.57 5.83
N PRO A 52 7.56 13.59 5.18
CA PRO A 52 7.68 14.98 5.61
C PRO A 52 7.02 15.28 6.97
N GLY A 53 5.98 14.55 7.32
CA GLY A 53 5.19 14.82 8.53
C GLY A 53 3.97 13.92 8.68
N ASP A 54 3.23 14.11 9.77
CA ASP A 54 1.99 13.39 10.03
C ASP A 54 0.90 13.73 9.00
N GLY A 55 0.04 12.76 8.69
CA GLY A 55 -1.04 12.89 7.70
C GLY A 55 -0.62 12.81 6.23
N TYR A 56 0.68 12.71 5.93
CA TYR A 56 1.15 12.43 4.57
C TYR A 56 0.96 10.95 4.21
N ILE A 57 0.50 10.68 2.99
CA ILE A 57 0.35 9.35 2.41
C ILE A 57 1.33 9.19 1.26
N TRP A 58 1.96 8.02 1.17
CA TRP A 58 2.85 7.70 0.08
C TRP A 58 2.07 7.46 -1.21
N THR A 59 2.45 8.18 -2.27
CA THR A 59 1.99 7.95 -3.64
C THR A 59 3.17 7.43 -4.45
N PRO A 60 3.13 6.17 -4.94
CA PRO A 60 4.27 5.60 -5.64
C PRO A 60 4.46 6.26 -7.01
N GLY A 61 5.71 6.22 -7.49
CA GLY A 61 6.00 6.67 -8.85
C GLY A 61 5.45 5.70 -9.88
N TYR A 62 5.18 6.22 -11.08
CA TYR A 62 4.59 5.47 -12.17
C TYR A 62 5.10 5.98 -13.52
N TRP A 63 5.02 5.13 -14.55
CA TRP A 63 5.23 5.55 -15.92
C TRP A 63 3.98 6.27 -16.41
N ALA A 64 4.10 7.53 -16.81
CA ALA A 64 3.12 8.23 -17.62
C ALA A 64 3.58 8.23 -19.08
N TYR A 65 2.74 8.71 -20.00
CA TYR A 65 3.06 8.75 -21.42
C TYR A 65 2.79 10.15 -22.00
N ASN A 66 3.68 10.58 -22.88
CA ASN A 66 3.55 11.80 -23.66
C ASN A 66 3.77 11.44 -25.14
N GLU A 67 2.97 12.00 -26.04
CA GLU A 67 3.00 11.66 -27.47
C GLU A 67 4.34 11.99 -28.14
N ASP A 68 5.00 13.07 -27.74
CA ASP A 68 6.25 13.56 -28.33
C ASP A 68 7.50 12.81 -27.81
N GLY A 69 7.47 12.37 -26.55
CA GLY A 69 8.65 11.81 -25.86
C GLY A 69 8.55 10.34 -25.45
N GLY A 70 7.35 9.76 -25.50
CA GLY A 70 7.04 8.41 -25.03
C GLY A 70 6.84 8.32 -23.52
N TYR A 71 7.20 7.17 -22.94
CA TYR A 71 7.10 6.96 -21.49
C TYR A 71 8.05 7.87 -20.72
N TYR A 72 7.52 8.54 -19.69
CA TYR A 72 8.30 9.30 -18.71
C TYR A 72 7.88 8.93 -17.29
N TRP A 73 8.83 8.98 -16.37
CA TRP A 73 8.59 8.63 -14.99
C TRP A 73 8.06 9.82 -14.20
N VAL A 74 6.97 9.63 -13.49
CA VAL A 74 6.50 10.56 -12.46
C VAL A 74 7.06 10.08 -11.12
N PRO A 75 7.92 10.85 -10.43
CA PRO A 75 8.55 10.40 -9.19
C PRO A 75 7.54 10.08 -8.09
N GLY A 76 7.81 9.05 -7.30
CA GLY A 76 7.02 8.78 -6.09
C GLY A 76 7.23 9.86 -5.04
N VAL A 77 6.16 10.28 -4.38
CA VAL A 77 6.18 11.39 -3.41
C VAL A 77 5.22 11.13 -2.26
N TRP A 78 5.49 11.75 -1.11
CA TRP A 78 4.51 11.90 -0.05
C TRP A 78 3.64 13.13 -0.33
N VAL A 79 2.32 12.97 -0.20
CA VAL A 79 1.34 14.05 -0.34
C VAL A 79 0.27 13.95 0.74
N GLN A 80 -0.40 15.05 1.05
CA GLN A 80 -1.56 15.02 1.94
C GLN A 80 -2.80 14.61 1.14
N PRO A 81 -3.69 13.78 1.69
CA PRO A 81 -4.94 13.45 1.02
C PRO A 81 -5.82 14.70 0.91
N PRO A 82 -6.69 14.79 -0.12
CA PRO A 82 -7.65 15.88 -0.24
C PRO A 82 -8.72 15.83 0.86
N THR A 83 -8.91 14.69 1.52
CA THR A 83 -9.91 14.48 2.57
C THR A 83 -9.40 13.46 3.58
N VAL A 84 -9.61 13.73 4.87
CA VAL A 84 -9.31 12.78 5.95
C VAL A 84 -10.12 11.50 5.75
N GLY A 85 -9.48 10.34 5.89
CA GLY A 85 -10.10 9.05 5.63
C GLY A 85 -9.84 8.51 4.22
N TYR A 86 -9.31 9.32 3.31
CA TYR A 86 -9.05 8.88 1.94
C TYR A 86 -7.64 8.27 1.84
N LEU A 87 -7.53 7.26 0.98
CA LEU A 87 -6.31 6.57 0.60
C LEU A 87 -6.12 6.72 -0.92
N TRP A 88 -4.88 6.55 -1.38
CA TRP A 88 -4.54 6.66 -2.79
C TRP A 88 -4.60 5.29 -3.48
N THR A 89 -5.30 5.21 -4.60
CA THR A 89 -5.22 4.09 -5.54
C THR A 89 -4.22 4.48 -6.65
N PRO A 90 -3.10 3.75 -6.81
CA PRO A 90 -2.12 4.05 -7.84
C PRO A 90 -2.70 3.99 -9.25
N ALA A 91 -2.23 4.89 -10.11
CA ALA A 91 -2.45 4.77 -11.55
C ALA A 91 -1.76 3.50 -12.08
N TYR A 92 -2.24 2.92 -13.18
CA TYR A 92 -1.60 1.74 -13.78
C TYR A 92 -1.84 1.63 -15.28
N TRP A 93 -0.99 0.85 -15.96
CA TRP A 93 -1.21 0.45 -17.35
C TRP A 93 -1.88 -0.91 -17.43
N GLY A 94 -2.93 -1.04 -18.22
CA GLY A 94 -3.61 -2.31 -18.53
C GLY A 94 -3.54 -2.64 -20.01
N TRP A 95 -3.24 -3.88 -20.38
CA TRP A 95 -3.34 -4.35 -21.76
C TRP A 95 -4.78 -4.77 -22.05
N GLU A 96 -5.44 -3.98 -22.89
CA GLU A 96 -6.84 -4.13 -23.22
C GLU A 96 -7.03 -3.85 -24.72
N ASN A 97 -7.84 -4.66 -25.40
CA ASN A 97 -8.20 -4.44 -26.80
C ASN A 97 -7.01 -4.25 -27.76
N GLY A 98 -5.86 -4.86 -27.48
CA GLY A 98 -4.67 -4.80 -28.34
C GLY A 98 -3.78 -3.57 -28.12
N ALA A 99 -3.98 -2.82 -27.04
CA ALA A 99 -3.14 -1.69 -26.67
C ALA A 99 -2.94 -1.61 -25.15
N TYR A 100 -1.96 -0.81 -24.72
CA TYR A 100 -1.75 -0.46 -23.31
C TYR A 100 -2.55 0.80 -22.98
N LEU A 101 -3.51 0.69 -22.07
CA LEU A 101 -4.42 1.73 -21.64
C LEU A 101 -3.99 2.26 -20.26
N PHE A 102 -3.91 3.58 -20.11
CA PHE A 102 -3.60 4.21 -18.82
C PHE A 102 -4.85 4.43 -17.99
N HIS A 103 -4.87 3.86 -16.79
CA HIS A 103 -5.90 4.07 -15.78
C HIS A 103 -5.39 5.08 -14.75
N GLY A 104 -6.07 6.22 -14.66
CA GLY A 104 -5.73 7.28 -13.71
C GLY A 104 -5.85 6.82 -12.25
N GLY A 105 -4.96 7.33 -11.40
CA GLY A 105 -5.03 7.10 -9.95
C GLY A 105 -6.02 8.06 -9.30
N TYR A 106 -6.59 7.65 -8.17
CA TYR A 106 -7.63 8.41 -7.47
C TYR A 106 -7.55 8.24 -5.96
N TRP A 107 -8.13 9.19 -5.25
CA TRP A 107 -8.38 9.13 -3.82
C TRP A 107 -9.77 8.57 -3.53
N GLY A 108 -9.86 7.65 -2.58
CA GLY A 108 -11.14 7.10 -2.12
C GLY A 108 -11.04 6.59 -0.68
N PRO A 109 -12.16 6.22 -0.04
CA PRO A 109 -12.13 5.68 1.32
C PRO A 109 -11.44 4.31 1.39
N HIS A 110 -11.40 3.57 0.27
CA HIS A 110 -10.64 2.34 0.11
C HIS A 110 -9.71 2.41 -1.09
N VAL A 111 -8.61 1.64 -1.04
CA VAL A 111 -7.72 1.43 -2.18
C VAL A 111 -8.35 0.38 -3.10
N GLY A 112 -8.67 0.78 -4.33
CA GLY A 112 -9.23 -0.09 -5.34
C GLY A 112 -8.17 -0.88 -6.11
N PHE A 113 -8.58 -1.51 -7.21
CA PHE A 113 -7.68 -2.28 -8.05
C PHE A 113 -6.73 -1.38 -8.84
N TYR A 114 -5.44 -1.67 -8.77
CA TYR A 114 -4.36 -0.96 -9.49
C TYR A 114 -3.50 -1.91 -10.35
N GLY A 115 -4.14 -2.91 -10.96
CA GLY A 115 -3.49 -3.80 -11.93
C GLY A 115 -2.67 -4.95 -11.33
N GLY A 116 -2.67 -5.14 -10.01
CA GLY A 116 -1.83 -6.18 -9.37
C GLY A 116 -0.34 -5.84 -9.32
N ILE A 117 0.03 -4.60 -9.68
CA ILE A 117 1.41 -4.14 -9.79
C ILE A 117 1.98 -3.89 -8.41
N ASN A 118 3.16 -4.44 -8.13
CA ASN A 118 3.87 -4.13 -6.89
C ASN A 118 4.64 -2.81 -7.03
N TYR A 119 4.06 -1.74 -6.52
CA TYR A 119 4.69 -0.42 -6.44
C TYR A 119 5.58 -0.24 -5.20
N GLY A 120 5.58 -1.21 -4.28
CA GLY A 120 6.32 -1.18 -3.03
C GLY A 120 5.69 -0.30 -1.96
N PHE A 121 6.35 -0.21 -0.81
CA PHE A 121 6.01 0.74 0.27
C PHE A 121 4.56 0.65 0.78
N GLY A 122 4.00 -0.56 0.79
CA GLY A 122 2.61 -0.82 1.18
C GLY A 122 1.69 -1.17 0.01
N TYR A 123 2.10 -0.92 -1.24
CA TYR A 123 1.35 -1.30 -2.45
C TYR A 123 1.94 -2.58 -3.07
N GLY A 124 1.68 -3.72 -2.42
CA GLY A 124 2.24 -5.03 -2.81
C GLY A 124 1.52 -5.74 -3.96
N GLY A 125 0.57 -5.09 -4.63
CA GLY A 125 -0.28 -5.64 -5.69
C GLY A 125 -1.75 -5.83 -5.30
N VAL A 126 -2.11 -5.64 -4.02
CA VAL A 126 -3.50 -5.62 -3.56
C VAL A 126 -3.61 -4.66 -2.38
N GLY A 127 -4.68 -3.86 -2.36
CA GLY A 127 -4.97 -2.91 -1.28
C GLY A 127 -3.77 -2.03 -0.90
N PHE A 128 -3.69 -1.67 0.37
CA PHE A 128 -2.60 -0.86 0.90
C PHE A 128 -2.27 -1.21 2.35
N GLU A 129 -0.99 -1.50 2.59
CA GLU A 129 -0.45 -1.97 3.88
C GLU A 129 0.50 -0.94 4.53
N GLY A 130 0.56 0.27 3.98
CA GLY A 130 1.41 1.37 4.51
C GLY A 130 0.81 2.08 5.72
N GLY A 131 -0.47 1.91 5.98
CA GLY A 131 -1.16 2.51 7.12
C GLY A 131 -2.67 2.48 6.99
N TYR A 132 -3.38 3.04 7.96
CA TYR A 132 -4.84 3.14 7.95
C TYR A 132 -5.32 4.35 8.75
N TRP A 133 -6.53 4.82 8.44
CA TRP A 133 -7.20 5.87 9.21
C TRP A 133 -7.90 5.31 10.43
N ASN A 134 -7.77 6.00 11.56
CA ASN A 134 -8.48 5.68 12.80
C ASN A 134 -8.83 6.96 13.55
N HIS A 135 -10.13 7.21 13.73
CA HIS A 135 -10.66 8.42 14.39
C HIS A 135 -10.04 9.74 13.85
N GLY A 136 -9.82 9.83 12.54
CA GLY A 136 -9.29 11.01 11.87
C GLY A 136 -7.75 11.16 11.90
N ALA A 137 -7.04 10.25 12.57
CA ALA A 137 -5.58 10.19 12.55
C ALA A 137 -5.10 9.04 11.66
N PHE A 138 -4.01 9.25 10.91
CA PHE A 138 -3.42 8.21 10.08
C PHE A 138 -2.35 7.43 10.88
N PHE A 139 -2.51 6.12 10.94
CA PHE A 139 -1.60 5.20 11.63
C PHE A 139 -0.66 4.58 10.60
N TYR A 140 0.65 4.76 10.78
CA TYR A 140 1.67 4.31 9.84
C TYR A 140 2.21 2.92 10.18
N ASN A 141 2.34 2.06 9.17
CA ASN A 141 3.06 0.81 9.29
C ASN A 141 4.55 1.02 9.07
N ARG A 142 5.34 1.02 10.15
CA ARG A 142 6.80 1.24 10.08
C ARG A 142 7.56 0.13 9.36
N SER A 143 6.94 -1.02 9.07
CA SER A 143 7.57 -2.08 8.26
C SER A 143 7.80 -1.68 6.80
N VAL A 144 7.02 -0.72 6.28
CA VAL A 144 7.07 -0.31 4.86
C VAL A 144 7.13 1.20 4.66
N ALA A 145 6.77 2.00 5.67
CA ALA A 145 6.87 3.45 5.64
C ALA A 145 8.22 3.94 6.23
N ASN A 146 8.96 4.72 5.45
CA ASN A 146 10.19 5.38 5.87
C ASN A 146 9.89 6.65 6.68
N LEU A 147 9.68 6.47 7.98
CA LEU A 147 9.39 7.56 8.92
C LEU A 147 10.65 8.22 9.48
N GLY A 148 11.83 7.57 9.35
CA GLY A 148 13.08 7.98 9.99
C GLY A 148 12.92 8.45 11.44
N GLY A 149 13.42 9.65 11.73
CA GLY A 149 13.33 10.30 13.04
C GLY A 149 12.15 11.26 13.19
N VAL A 150 11.24 11.36 12.22
CA VAL A 150 10.07 12.23 12.33
C VAL A 150 9.21 11.76 13.48
N ARG A 151 8.79 12.70 14.34
CA ARG A 151 7.98 12.40 15.51
C ARG A 151 6.52 12.19 15.12
N VAL A 152 6.27 11.08 14.45
CA VAL A 152 4.93 10.53 14.22
C VAL A 152 4.56 9.66 15.41
N THR A 153 3.43 9.95 16.06
CA THR A 153 2.97 9.21 17.26
C THR A 153 2.14 7.98 16.91
N ASN A 154 1.45 8.02 15.78
CA ASN A 154 0.52 6.98 15.35
C ASN A 154 1.27 5.97 14.47
N VAL A 155 2.05 5.10 15.11
CA VAL A 155 2.91 4.14 14.40
C VAL A 155 2.69 2.74 14.96
N TYR A 156 2.60 1.76 14.08
CA TYR A 156 2.56 0.34 14.41
C TYR A 156 3.55 -0.44 13.54
N VAL A 157 3.75 -1.71 13.87
CA VAL A 157 4.58 -2.64 13.11
C VAL A 157 3.74 -3.85 12.76
N ARG A 158 3.59 -4.12 11.46
CA ARG A 158 2.95 -5.33 10.94
C ARG A 158 3.69 -5.80 9.70
N ASN A 159 3.93 -7.11 9.59
CA ASN A 159 4.53 -7.68 8.39
C ASN A 159 3.55 -7.58 7.22
N VAL A 160 4.07 -7.31 6.03
CA VAL A 160 3.28 -7.07 4.82
C VAL A 160 3.38 -8.26 3.88
N THR A 161 2.25 -8.63 3.30
CA THR A 161 2.19 -9.64 2.25
C THR A 161 2.51 -9.00 0.91
N ILE A 162 3.60 -9.42 0.27
CA ILE A 162 3.91 -9.05 -1.10
C ILE A 162 3.32 -10.13 -2.01
N VAL A 163 2.29 -9.77 -2.78
CA VAL A 163 1.60 -10.71 -3.67
C VAL A 163 2.37 -10.90 -4.97
N ASN A 164 3.13 -9.89 -5.39
CA ASN A 164 3.90 -9.91 -6.63
C ASN A 164 5.32 -9.39 -6.41
N HIS A 165 6.34 -10.20 -6.72
CA HIS A 165 7.75 -9.83 -6.56
C HIS A 165 8.40 -9.35 -7.87
N SER A 166 7.60 -9.08 -8.91
CA SER A 166 8.06 -8.62 -10.21
C SER A 166 8.08 -7.09 -10.31
N ASN A 167 8.99 -6.57 -11.14
CA ASN A 167 9.04 -5.16 -11.53
C ASN A 167 8.19 -4.86 -12.77
N VAL A 168 7.31 -5.77 -13.18
CA VAL A 168 6.40 -5.53 -14.31
C VAL A 168 5.49 -4.32 -14.00
N ALA A 169 5.39 -3.39 -14.95
CA ALA A 169 4.69 -2.12 -14.78
C ALA A 169 3.28 -2.07 -15.40
N PHE A 170 2.74 -3.23 -15.81
CA PHE A 170 1.43 -3.30 -16.46
C PHE A 170 0.69 -4.61 -16.16
N ASN A 171 -0.63 -4.53 -16.24
CA ASN A 171 -1.56 -5.64 -16.09
C ASN A 171 -1.94 -6.22 -17.46
N GLY A 172 -2.06 -7.54 -17.57
CA GLY A 172 -2.49 -8.23 -18.79
C GLY A 172 -1.49 -8.20 -19.94
N GLY A 173 -1.82 -8.86 -21.05
CA GLY A 173 -0.95 -8.93 -22.23
C GLY A 173 0.29 -9.81 -22.02
N HIS A 174 1.12 -9.92 -23.07
CA HIS A 174 2.31 -10.76 -23.01
C HIS A 174 3.36 -10.16 -22.07
N GLY A 175 3.78 -10.93 -21.05
CA GLY A 175 4.75 -10.48 -20.05
C GLY A 175 4.18 -9.57 -18.95
N GLY A 176 2.87 -9.31 -18.98
CA GLY A 176 2.17 -8.53 -17.96
C GLY A 176 1.74 -9.35 -16.75
N ILE A 177 1.19 -8.65 -15.75
CA ILE A 177 0.66 -9.29 -14.55
C ILE A 177 -0.76 -9.77 -14.84
N GLU A 178 -1.03 -11.05 -14.64
CA GLU A 178 -2.36 -11.65 -14.81
C GLU A 178 -3.23 -11.48 -13.54
N ALA A 179 -3.39 -10.25 -13.06
CA ALA A 179 -4.25 -9.94 -11.92
C ALA A 179 -5.63 -9.47 -12.38
N ARG A 180 -6.65 -9.74 -11.57
CA ARG A 180 -8.02 -9.25 -11.75
C ARG A 180 -8.52 -8.63 -10.44
N PRO A 181 -9.43 -7.64 -10.51
CA PRO A 181 -10.04 -7.10 -9.30
C PRO A 181 -10.77 -8.20 -8.54
N SER A 182 -10.57 -8.22 -7.23
CA SER A 182 -11.42 -8.97 -6.31
C SER A 182 -12.83 -8.40 -6.28
N ALA A 183 -13.78 -9.16 -5.71
CA ALA A 183 -15.16 -8.68 -5.54
C ALA A 183 -15.22 -7.38 -4.72
N GLN A 184 -14.32 -7.21 -3.74
CA GLN A 184 -14.24 -6.01 -2.91
C GLN A 184 -13.68 -4.82 -3.70
N GLU A 185 -12.59 -5.00 -4.44
CA GLU A 185 -12.04 -3.93 -5.28
C GLU A 185 -13.00 -3.51 -6.39
N ALA A 186 -13.76 -4.46 -6.94
CA ALA A 186 -14.84 -4.15 -7.88
C ALA A 186 -15.95 -3.33 -7.23
N GLN A 187 -16.26 -3.54 -5.94
CA GLN A 187 -17.19 -2.68 -5.21
C GLN A 187 -16.60 -1.29 -4.97
N PHE A 188 -15.33 -1.19 -4.57
CA PHE A 188 -14.64 0.08 -4.32
C PHE A 188 -14.56 0.97 -5.56
N ALA A 189 -14.51 0.37 -6.76
CA ALA A 189 -14.58 1.10 -8.03
C ALA A 189 -15.87 1.92 -8.23
N HIS A 190 -16.92 1.65 -7.46
CA HIS A 190 -18.20 2.36 -7.52
C HIS A 190 -18.38 3.40 -6.40
N GLU A 191 -17.39 3.54 -5.51
CA GLU A 191 -17.42 4.54 -4.44
C GLU A 191 -17.19 5.96 -4.98
N GLN A 192 -17.40 6.97 -4.14
CA GLN A 192 -17.06 8.35 -4.51
C GLN A 192 -15.55 8.51 -4.49
N HIS A 193 -14.99 8.92 -5.63
CA HIS A 193 -13.56 9.17 -5.78
C HIS A 193 -13.28 10.64 -6.03
N VAL A 194 -12.07 11.06 -5.65
CA VAL A 194 -11.50 12.35 -6.02
C VAL A 194 -10.28 12.05 -6.88
N GLU A 195 -10.22 12.61 -8.08
CA GLU A 195 -9.06 12.48 -8.96
C GLU A 195 -7.78 13.02 -8.30
N ALA A 196 -6.63 12.84 -8.96
CA ALA A 196 -5.37 13.45 -8.54
C ALA A 196 -5.55 14.96 -8.23
N THR A 197 -5.01 15.42 -7.10
CA THR A 197 -5.12 16.82 -6.70
C THR A 197 -4.39 17.74 -7.69
N HIS A 198 -4.64 19.05 -7.60
CA HIS A 198 -3.91 20.02 -8.41
C HIS A 198 -2.39 19.91 -8.24
N GLU A 199 -1.91 19.73 -7.01
CA GLU A 199 -0.49 19.52 -6.71
C GLU A 199 0.07 18.27 -7.42
N GLN A 200 -0.68 17.17 -7.44
CA GLN A 200 -0.28 15.94 -8.15
C GLN A 200 -0.28 16.14 -9.68
N ALA A 201 -1.25 16.90 -10.21
CA ALA A 201 -1.29 17.23 -11.63
C ALA A 201 -0.11 18.12 -12.04
N GLU A 202 0.25 19.13 -11.23
CA GLU A 202 1.44 19.95 -11.44
C GLU A 202 2.73 19.11 -11.38
N HIS A 203 2.82 18.18 -10.42
CA HIS A 203 3.94 17.24 -10.30
C HIS A 203 4.13 16.38 -11.56
N GLN A 204 3.04 15.81 -12.09
CA GLN A 204 3.06 15.05 -13.34
C GLN A 204 3.47 15.93 -14.53
N ASN A 205 2.90 17.14 -14.65
CA ASN A 205 3.23 18.09 -15.71
C ASN A 205 4.70 18.51 -15.68
N PHE A 206 5.26 18.71 -14.48
CA PHE A 206 6.67 19.02 -14.31
C PHE A 206 7.56 17.84 -14.73
N ALA A 207 7.20 16.61 -14.35
CA ALA A 207 7.90 15.41 -14.80
C ALA A 207 7.86 15.25 -16.33
N ALA A 208 6.73 15.55 -16.97
CA ALA A 208 6.56 15.49 -18.42
C ALA A 208 7.44 16.49 -19.19
N GLN A 209 7.93 17.55 -18.54
CA GLN A 209 8.83 18.54 -19.14
C GLN A 209 10.31 18.23 -18.84
N ASN A 210 10.58 17.34 -17.88
CA ASN A 210 11.93 17.01 -17.47
C ASN A 210 12.50 15.87 -18.32
N ARG A 211 13.40 16.21 -19.26
CA ARG A 211 14.04 15.24 -20.16
C ARG A 211 14.71 14.06 -19.44
N SER A 212 15.21 14.24 -18.22
CA SER A 212 15.84 13.15 -17.46
C SER A 212 14.85 12.08 -16.97
N GLN A 213 13.54 12.33 -17.06
CA GLN A 213 12.49 11.39 -16.69
C GLN A 213 12.03 10.49 -17.83
N PHE A 214 12.37 10.83 -19.08
CA PHE A 214 11.95 10.07 -20.25
C PHE A 214 12.76 8.79 -20.44
N ALA A 215 12.07 7.66 -20.60
CA ALA A 215 12.68 6.35 -20.83
C ALA A 215 13.54 6.32 -22.11
N SER A 216 13.18 7.11 -23.12
CA SER A 216 13.96 7.29 -24.35
C SER A 216 15.32 7.96 -24.11
N VAL A 217 15.47 8.72 -23.02
CA VAL A 217 16.70 9.41 -22.63
C VAL A 217 17.48 8.60 -21.60
N ASN A 218 16.79 8.01 -20.64
CA ASN A 218 17.41 7.40 -19.45
C ASN A 218 17.39 5.86 -19.46
N HIS A 219 16.85 5.24 -20.51
CA HIS A 219 16.73 3.79 -20.67
C HIS A 219 15.99 3.09 -19.52
N GLY A 220 14.93 3.73 -19.00
CA GLY A 220 14.12 3.21 -17.89
C GLY A 220 14.70 3.49 -16.50
N ARG A 221 15.73 4.33 -16.39
CA ARG A 221 16.39 4.71 -15.13
C ARG A 221 16.23 6.21 -14.87
N PRO A 222 15.09 6.65 -14.33
CA PRO A 222 14.78 8.08 -14.18
C PRO A 222 15.80 8.84 -13.35
N GLY A 223 16.09 10.09 -13.75
CA GLY A 223 17.03 10.95 -13.02
C GLY A 223 16.63 11.14 -11.55
N VAL A 224 15.33 11.24 -11.29
CA VAL A 224 14.75 11.23 -9.94
C VAL A 224 13.64 10.18 -9.92
N SER A 225 13.79 9.12 -9.11
CA SER A 225 12.75 8.09 -8.99
C SER A 225 11.71 8.42 -7.92
N ALA A 226 12.13 9.13 -6.87
CA ALA A 226 11.29 9.54 -5.75
C ALA A 226 11.82 10.80 -5.07
N ALA A 227 10.93 11.56 -4.45
CA ALA A 227 11.25 12.76 -3.66
C ALA A 227 10.34 12.87 -2.42
N ALA A 228 10.75 13.62 -1.41
CA ALA A 228 9.98 13.76 -0.17
C ALA A 228 8.60 14.40 -0.42
N SER A 229 8.47 15.26 -1.43
CA SER A 229 7.24 15.92 -1.85
C SER A 229 7.37 16.39 -3.31
N PRO A 230 6.28 16.80 -3.98
CA PRO A 230 6.34 17.47 -5.28
C PRO A 230 7.32 18.66 -5.29
N ALA A 231 7.21 19.54 -4.30
CA ALA A 231 8.10 20.69 -4.16
C ALA A 231 9.58 20.29 -4.05
N ALA A 232 9.89 19.20 -3.34
CA ALA A 232 11.27 18.71 -3.22
C ALA A 232 11.83 18.21 -4.56
N PHE A 233 11.00 17.56 -5.40
CA PHE A 233 11.39 17.19 -6.75
C PHE A 233 11.61 18.41 -7.64
N HIS A 234 10.70 19.39 -7.60
CA HIS A 234 10.79 20.60 -8.41
C HIS A 234 12.05 21.42 -8.09
N ALA A 235 12.47 21.44 -6.82
CA ALA A 235 13.69 22.12 -6.38
C ALA A 235 14.97 21.40 -6.81
N ASN A 236 14.95 20.07 -6.99
CA ASN A 236 16.10 19.29 -7.39
C ASN A 236 15.73 18.25 -8.48
N PRO A 237 15.45 18.70 -9.72
CA PRO A 237 14.84 17.88 -10.77
C PRO A 237 15.79 16.84 -11.38
N THR A 238 17.07 16.88 -11.05
CA THR A 238 18.11 15.96 -11.54
C THR A 238 18.85 15.25 -10.41
N GLY A 239 18.43 15.47 -9.16
CA GLY A 239 19.05 14.87 -7.99
C GLY A 239 18.85 13.36 -7.98
N ALA A 240 19.91 12.61 -8.27
CA ALA A 240 19.87 11.15 -8.23
C ALA A 240 19.29 10.68 -6.89
N SER A 241 18.09 10.10 -6.92
CA SER A 241 17.61 9.29 -5.81
C SER A 241 18.61 8.17 -5.61
N HIS A 242 19.08 7.93 -4.37
CA HIS A 242 20.02 6.84 -4.11
C HIS A 242 19.43 5.52 -4.63
N PHE A 243 19.92 5.07 -5.79
CA PHE A 243 19.66 3.74 -6.32
C PHE A 243 20.46 2.76 -5.46
N GLY A 244 19.87 2.29 -4.38
CA GLY A 244 20.54 1.29 -3.55
C GLY A 244 19.92 1.12 -2.18
N GLY A 245 19.69 -0.15 -1.83
CA GLY A 245 19.50 -0.58 -0.45
C GLY A 245 18.39 -1.61 -0.29
N ASN A 246 18.64 -2.84 -0.74
CA ASN A 246 18.06 -4.08 -0.21
C ASN A 246 16.53 -4.05 0.03
N GLN A 247 15.74 -4.55 -0.94
CA GLN A 247 14.34 -4.93 -0.67
C GLN A 247 14.20 -5.99 0.46
N ASN A 248 15.30 -6.55 0.95
CA ASN A 248 15.30 -7.55 2.02
C ASN A 248 15.13 -6.99 3.44
N ASN A 249 14.77 -5.71 3.64
CA ASN A 249 14.45 -5.20 4.98
C ASN A 249 12.95 -5.04 5.27
N ALA A 250 12.08 -5.58 4.42
CA ALA A 250 10.73 -5.96 4.82
C ALA A 250 10.78 -7.35 5.51
N GLY A 251 11.37 -7.38 6.71
CA GLY A 251 11.21 -8.44 7.72
C GLY A 251 11.11 -9.91 7.25
N VAL A 252 12.18 -10.47 6.69
CA VAL A 252 12.45 -11.91 6.91
C VAL A 252 13.26 -12.03 8.19
N HIS A 253 12.60 -11.85 9.34
CA HIS A 253 13.11 -12.41 10.58
C HIS A 253 12.70 -13.88 10.61
N ASN A 254 13.61 -14.77 10.20
CA ASN A 254 13.58 -16.16 10.65
C ASN A 254 13.82 -16.17 12.15
N ASN A 255 12.75 -15.96 12.93
CA ASN A 255 12.83 -16.07 14.37
C ASN A 255 12.88 -17.55 14.73
N THR A 256 14.10 -18.08 14.77
CA THR A 256 14.38 -19.31 15.48
C THR A 256 14.38 -18.95 16.97
N ALA A 257 13.40 -19.51 17.69
CA ALA A 257 13.28 -19.54 19.15
C ALA A 257 13.06 -18.20 19.89
N LEU A 258 11.78 -17.83 20.07
CA LEU A 258 11.33 -17.25 21.34
C LEU A 258 10.02 -17.96 21.77
N ALA A 259 10.02 -18.39 23.03
CA ALA A 259 9.07 -19.31 23.64
C ALA A 259 7.62 -18.81 23.64
N HIS A 260 6.69 -19.76 23.53
CA HIS A 260 5.26 -19.57 23.75
C HIS A 260 4.96 -19.05 25.17
N PRO A 261 3.95 -18.16 25.31
CA PRO A 261 3.07 -18.21 26.46
C PRO A 261 1.64 -18.57 26.02
N THR A 262 1.14 -19.68 26.55
CA THR A 262 -0.25 -20.15 26.46
C THR A 262 -1.21 -19.23 27.23
N PRO A 263 -2.50 -19.14 26.88
CA PRO A 263 -3.43 -18.20 27.52
C PRO A 263 -4.26 -18.82 28.68
N GLU A 264 -4.72 -17.92 29.55
CA GLU A 264 -5.87 -17.97 30.48
C GLU A 264 -5.75 -18.69 31.83
N ALA A 265 -5.92 -17.93 32.93
CA ALA A 265 -7.10 -18.04 33.80
C ALA A 265 -7.12 -16.95 34.91
N ARG A 266 -8.34 -16.44 35.15
CA ARG A 266 -8.77 -15.38 36.06
C ARG A 266 -8.79 -15.87 37.53
N THR A 267 -8.27 -15.09 38.48
CA THR A 267 -8.27 -15.38 39.92
C THR A 267 -9.51 -14.84 40.66
N GLN A 268 -10.08 -15.65 41.55
CA GLN A 268 -10.82 -15.25 42.75
C GLN A 268 -10.43 -16.19 43.93
N PRO A 269 -10.60 -15.78 45.21
CA PRO A 269 -9.80 -16.32 46.31
C PRO A 269 -10.52 -17.28 47.28
N GLU A 270 -9.66 -18.04 47.99
CA GLU A 270 -9.78 -18.72 49.31
C GLU A 270 -10.84 -19.81 49.57
N ALA A 271 -10.35 -21.03 49.85
CA ALA A 271 -10.79 -21.85 50.99
C ALA A 271 -9.74 -22.94 51.36
N THR A 272 -9.58 -23.12 52.66
CA THR A 272 -8.58 -23.89 53.42
C THR A 272 -8.84 -25.41 53.45
N GLN A 273 -7.80 -26.22 53.68
CA GLN A 273 -7.69 -27.33 54.66
C GLN A 273 -6.99 -28.64 54.20
N HIS A 274 -5.88 -28.94 54.89
CA HIS A 274 -5.53 -30.20 55.62
C HIS A 274 -5.14 -31.54 54.92
N THR A 275 -3.87 -31.92 55.15
CA THR A 275 -3.41 -33.13 55.92
C THR A 275 -2.84 -34.38 55.19
N GLN A 276 -1.58 -34.71 55.57
CA GLN A 276 -0.87 -36.02 55.66
C GLN A 276 -0.68 -36.90 54.40
N ALA A 277 0.28 -37.81 54.26
CA ALA A 277 1.61 -38.11 54.83
C ALA A 277 2.15 -39.36 54.08
N GLN A 278 3.47 -39.62 54.15
CA GLN A 278 4.17 -40.91 53.93
C GLN A 278 4.26 -41.49 52.50
N ALA A 279 5.20 -42.36 52.09
CA ALA A 279 6.61 -42.69 52.37
C ALA A 279 6.99 -43.93 51.50
N ARG A 280 8.29 -44.10 51.16
CA ARG A 280 8.98 -45.36 50.69
C ARG A 280 8.65 -45.88 49.26
N THR A 281 9.54 -46.49 48.46
CA THR A 281 10.85 -47.19 48.66
C THR A 281 11.57 -47.38 47.30
N GLN A 282 12.91 -47.42 47.31
CA GLN A 282 13.87 -47.90 46.28
C GLN A 282 14.10 -49.46 46.39
N PRO A 283 15.04 -50.17 45.70
CA PRO A 283 15.86 -49.95 44.46
C PRO A 283 16.15 -51.23 43.57
N ALA A 284 17.06 -51.07 42.58
CA ALA A 284 18.03 -52.03 41.99
C ALA A 284 17.55 -52.96 40.82
N ALA A 285 18.34 -53.36 39.80
CA ALA A 285 19.79 -53.45 39.60
C ALA A 285 20.21 -53.51 38.09
N ASN A 286 21.47 -53.12 37.83
CA ASN A 286 22.47 -53.56 36.83
C ASN A 286 22.07 -54.50 35.65
N THR A 287 22.64 -54.37 34.44
CA THR A 287 24.08 -54.62 34.17
C THR A 287 24.52 -54.06 32.80
N GLN A 288 25.76 -53.57 32.76
CA GLN A 288 26.62 -53.17 31.63
C GLN A 288 26.83 -54.34 30.63
N SER A 289 27.22 -54.15 29.36
CA SER A 289 28.59 -53.80 28.94
C SER A 289 28.77 -53.96 27.40
N HIS A 290 29.41 -52.96 26.77
CA HIS A 290 30.44 -52.97 25.69
C HIS A 290 30.30 -53.85 24.43
N ALA A 291 30.84 -53.55 23.25
CA ALA A 291 31.53 -52.41 22.61
C ALA A 291 31.63 -52.73 21.09
N ALA A 292 31.94 -51.70 20.28
CA ALA A 292 32.06 -51.66 18.81
C ALA A 292 33.31 -52.40 18.25
N PRO A 293 33.87 -52.14 17.01
CA PRO A 293 33.42 -51.45 15.77
C PRO A 293 33.84 -52.22 14.46
N HIS A 294 33.87 -51.51 13.30
CA HIS A 294 34.54 -51.74 11.99
C HIS A 294 33.52 -51.76 10.81
N ALA A 295 33.52 -50.86 9.82
CA ALA A 295 34.51 -50.34 8.85
C ALA A 295 34.55 -51.10 7.50
N ASN A 296 34.25 -50.35 6.43
CA ASN A 296 34.92 -50.30 5.11
C ASN A 296 34.26 -50.91 3.84
N ASN A 297 34.21 -50.03 2.83
CA ASN A 297 34.47 -50.15 1.37
C ASN A 297 33.63 -50.98 0.37
N GLN A 298 33.19 -50.22 -0.66
CA GLN A 298 33.40 -50.35 -2.12
C GLN A 298 32.82 -51.52 -2.96
N ALA A 299 32.07 -51.08 -3.98
CA ALA A 299 32.20 -51.36 -5.43
C ALA A 299 31.55 -52.61 -6.08
N HIS A 300 31.31 -52.44 -7.40
CA HIS A 300 30.72 -53.33 -8.43
C HIS A 300 29.18 -53.41 -8.43
N GLY A 301 28.44 -53.35 -9.54
CA GLY A 301 28.76 -53.41 -10.97
C GLY A 301 27.52 -53.97 -11.70
N GLU A 302 27.17 -53.39 -12.85
CA GLU A 302 26.37 -53.91 -13.98
C GLU A 302 25.34 -55.05 -13.80
N LYS A 303 24.12 -54.84 -14.31
CA LYS A 303 23.50 -55.56 -15.47
C LYS A 303 21.98 -55.35 -15.54
N ARG A 304 21.52 -54.63 -16.57
CA ARG A 304 20.66 -55.09 -17.68
C ARG A 304 20.04 -53.92 -18.41
#